data_AF-A0A949CPW6-F1
#
_entry.id   AF-A0A949CPW6-F1
#
_cell.length_a   1.000
_cell.length_b   1.000
_cell.length_c   1.000
_cell.angle_alpha   90.00
_cell.angle_beta   90.00
_cell.angle_gamma   90.00
#
_symmetry.space_group_name_H-M   'P 1'
#
loop_
_entity.id
_entity.type
_entity.pdbx_description
1 polymer ?
#
loop_
_entity_poly.entity_id
_entity_poly.type
_entity_poly.pdbx_seq_one_letter_code
_entity_poly.pdbx_strand_id
1 'polypeptide(L)'
;MSSSSFLSAEDCNLAEQFLSDGYVIRKCESMNSLNQLHTSILEQANEWFAEHHDVSRITRLADSHRVIPGTAVNELRLRLFARLNANTETRLTYFRLASNVIQSLVGNELAMQNKVNLSIQQPLDQSSVLELHSDVWTGDCPFQVVLWVPLTDASDTNAMFLLSPSESRVAYQRSREGDLRSMAEIHEAYRTKLRPI
;
A
#
# COMPACT_ATOMS: atom_id res chain seq x y z
N MET A 1 29.76 -29.03 0.83
CA MET A 1 28.51 -29.79 1.09
C MET A 1 27.37 -28.95 0.56
N SER A 2 26.65 -29.41 -0.47
CA SER A 2 25.44 -28.75 -0.95
C SER A 2 24.39 -28.88 0.14
N SER A 3 24.11 -27.81 0.88
CA SER A 3 22.99 -27.82 1.84
C SER A 3 21.70 -27.93 1.03
N SER A 4 20.96 -29.02 1.19
CA SER A 4 19.59 -29.13 0.72
C SER A 4 18.76 -28.05 1.42
N SER A 5 18.45 -26.97 0.70
CA SER A 5 17.61 -25.87 1.16
C SER A 5 16.16 -26.13 0.77
N PHE A 6 15.21 -25.77 1.64
CA PHE A 6 13.79 -25.70 1.27
C PHE A 6 13.47 -24.49 0.39
N LEU A 7 14.34 -23.48 0.41
CA LEU A 7 14.22 -22.27 -0.40
C LEU A 7 14.92 -22.45 -1.75
N SER A 8 14.26 -22.00 -2.81
CA SER A 8 14.88 -21.91 -4.14
C SER A 8 15.87 -20.74 -4.21
N ALA A 9 16.72 -20.73 -5.24
CA ALA A 9 17.59 -19.59 -5.49
C ALA A 9 16.79 -18.30 -5.76
N GLU A 10 15.60 -18.42 -6.36
CA GLU A 10 14.70 -17.28 -6.59
C GLU A 10 14.16 -16.69 -5.29
N ASP A 11 13.79 -17.55 -4.33
CA ASP A 11 13.35 -17.12 -3.00
C ASP A 11 14.46 -16.38 -2.26
N CYS A 12 15.69 -16.92 -2.28
CA CYS A 12 16.84 -16.27 -1.65
C CYS A 12 17.12 -14.90 -2.28
N ASN A 13 17.15 -14.81 -3.62
CA ASN A 13 17.39 -13.54 -4.32
C ASN A 13 16.29 -12.51 -4.02
N LEU A 14 15.03 -12.94 -3.97
CA LEU A 14 13.89 -12.08 -3.61
C LEU A 14 14.04 -11.54 -2.17
N ALA A 15 14.38 -12.40 -1.22
CA ALA A 15 14.57 -12.00 0.17
C ALA A 15 15.77 -11.06 0.35
N GLU A 16 16.89 -11.34 -0.31
CA GLU A 16 18.07 -10.47 -0.30
C GLU A 16 17.76 -9.08 -0.87
N GLN A 17 17.04 -9.01 -2.00
CA GLN A 17 16.60 -7.74 -2.57
C GLN A 17 15.68 -6.99 -1.59
N PHE A 18 14.69 -7.67 -1.02
CA PHE A 18 13.75 -7.06 -0.08
C PHE A 18 14.47 -6.51 1.17
N LEU A 19 15.44 -7.24 1.73
CA LEU A 19 16.22 -6.80 2.90
C LEU A 19 17.18 -5.66 2.58
N SER A 20 17.76 -5.64 1.37
CA SER A 20 18.63 -4.57 0.90
C SER A 20 17.86 -3.27 0.68
N ASP A 21 16.77 -3.35 -0.06
CA ASP A 21 16.09 -2.18 -0.63
C ASP A 21 14.91 -1.72 0.25
N GLY A 22 14.39 -2.62 1.09
CA GLY A 22 13.21 -2.40 1.93
C GLY A 22 11.88 -2.67 1.23
N TYR A 23 11.91 -2.99 -0.07
CA TYR A 23 10.75 -3.28 -0.89
C TYR A 23 11.13 -4.14 -2.10
N VAL A 24 10.12 -4.68 -2.77
CA VAL A 24 10.25 -5.33 -4.09
C VAL A 24 9.05 -4.97 -4.95
N ILE A 25 9.26 -4.75 -6.23
CA ILE A 25 8.18 -4.52 -7.20
C ILE A 25 8.03 -5.78 -8.05
N ARG A 26 6.82 -6.33 -8.07
CA ARG A 26 6.49 -7.56 -8.80
C ARG A 26 5.24 -7.36 -9.64
N LYS A 27 5.17 -8.09 -10.75
CA LYS A 27 3.94 -8.18 -11.54
C LYS A 27 2.88 -8.91 -10.71
N CYS A 28 1.63 -8.48 -10.85
CA CYS A 28 0.49 -9.13 -10.24
C CYS A 28 0.42 -10.60 -10.68
N GLU A 29 0.28 -11.51 -9.71
CA GLU A 29 0.19 -12.96 -9.95
C GLU A 29 -1.18 -13.37 -10.54
N SER A 30 -2.24 -12.62 -10.23
CA SER A 30 -3.60 -12.88 -10.71
C SER A 30 -4.26 -11.63 -11.30
N MET A 31 -4.12 -11.45 -12.62
CA MET A 31 -4.81 -10.37 -13.34
C MET A 31 -6.34 -10.47 -13.25
N ASN A 32 -6.88 -11.68 -13.11
CA ASN A 32 -8.32 -11.86 -12.90
C ASN A 32 -8.77 -11.26 -11.56
N SER A 33 -8.02 -11.54 -10.48
CA SER A 33 -8.30 -10.97 -9.15
C SER A 33 -8.12 -9.45 -9.12
N LEU A 34 -7.10 -8.93 -9.82
CA LEU A 34 -6.90 -7.49 -9.95
C LEU A 34 -8.09 -6.83 -10.67
N ASN A 35 -8.50 -7.39 -11.81
CA ASN A 35 -9.66 -6.89 -12.56
C ASN A 35 -10.95 -6.98 -11.73
N GLN A 36 -11.12 -8.04 -10.94
CA GLN A 36 -12.28 -8.18 -10.05
C GLN A 36 -12.31 -7.06 -8.99
N LEU A 37 -11.19 -6.77 -8.32
CA LEU A 37 -11.12 -5.69 -7.34
C LEU A 37 -11.33 -4.32 -7.99
N HIS A 38 -10.67 -4.07 -9.13
CA HIS A 38 -10.82 -2.82 -9.87
C HIS A 38 -12.29 -2.59 -10.29
N THR A 39 -12.92 -3.58 -10.91
CA THR A 39 -14.32 -3.51 -11.34
C THR A 39 -15.24 -3.33 -10.14
N SER A 40 -15.03 -4.07 -9.05
CA SER A 40 -15.85 -3.93 -7.85
C SER A 40 -15.78 -2.53 -7.26
N ILE A 41 -14.59 -1.93 -7.18
CA ILE A 41 -14.42 -0.55 -6.69
C ILE A 41 -15.11 0.45 -7.62
N LEU A 42 -15.00 0.26 -8.94
CA LEU A 42 -15.63 1.14 -9.93
C LEU A 42 -17.16 1.08 -9.88
N GLU A 43 -17.73 -0.13 -9.80
CA GLU A 43 -19.18 -0.35 -9.66
C GLU A 43 -19.69 0.29 -8.38
N GLN A 44 -19.01 0.02 -7.27
CA GLN A 44 -19.34 0.57 -5.97
C GLN A 44 -19.24 2.11 -5.91
N ALA A 45 -18.25 2.71 -6.57
CA ALA A 45 -18.17 4.17 -6.67
C ALA A 45 -19.34 4.75 -7.49
N ASN A 46 -19.78 4.05 -8.53
CA ASN A 46 -20.94 4.47 -9.33
C ASN A 46 -22.27 4.30 -8.59
N GLU A 47 -22.40 3.26 -7.76
CA GLU A 47 -23.54 3.14 -6.85
C GLU A 47 -23.60 4.30 -5.84
N TRP A 48 -22.44 4.76 -5.35
CA TRP A 48 -22.39 5.89 -4.41
C TRP A 48 -22.95 7.18 -5.04
N PHE A 49 -22.71 7.45 -6.33
CA PHE A 49 -23.38 8.57 -7.02
C PHE A 49 -24.89 8.39 -7.06
N ALA A 50 -25.38 7.19 -7.37
CA ALA A 50 -26.81 6.90 -7.41
C ALA A 50 -27.47 7.07 -6.03
N GLU A 51 -26.79 6.65 -4.95
CA GLU A 51 -27.20 6.86 -3.55
C GLU A 51 -27.33 8.35 -3.20
N HIS A 52 -26.56 9.22 -3.86
CA HIS A 52 -26.59 10.68 -3.70
C HIS A 52 -27.50 11.41 -4.71
N HIS A 53 -28.27 10.67 -5.50
CA HIS A 53 -29.06 11.22 -6.61
C HIS A 53 -28.23 12.04 -7.62
N ASP A 54 -26.94 11.70 -7.75
CA ASP A 54 -26.01 12.29 -8.70
C ASP A 54 -26.00 11.44 -9.99
N VAL A 55 -26.09 12.11 -11.14
CA VAL A 55 -26.05 11.48 -12.47
C VAL A 55 -24.62 11.24 -12.99
N SER A 56 -23.62 11.69 -12.23
CA SER A 56 -22.21 11.49 -12.51
C SER A 56 -21.84 10.01 -12.56
N ARG A 57 -20.82 9.70 -13.36
CA ARG A 57 -20.32 8.34 -13.51
C ARG A 57 -18.83 8.35 -13.78
N ILE A 58 -18.14 7.36 -13.22
CA ILE A 58 -16.73 7.10 -13.47
C ILE A 58 -16.61 5.81 -14.27
N THR A 59 -15.82 5.85 -15.35
CA THR A 59 -15.44 4.68 -16.16
C THR A 59 -13.99 4.25 -15.94
N ARG A 60 -13.16 5.16 -15.40
CA ARG A 60 -11.75 4.95 -15.08
C ARG A 60 -11.43 5.55 -13.72
N LEU A 61 -10.87 4.77 -12.79
CA LEU A 61 -10.52 5.26 -11.45
C LEU A 61 -9.57 6.47 -11.48
N ALA A 62 -8.67 6.53 -12.47
CA ALA A 62 -7.76 7.67 -12.66
C ALA A 62 -8.47 9.00 -12.93
N ASP A 63 -9.66 8.98 -13.54
CA ASP A 63 -10.43 10.17 -13.89
C ASP A 63 -11.45 10.57 -12.79
N SER A 64 -11.46 9.85 -11.67
CA SER A 64 -12.43 10.01 -10.57
C SER A 64 -12.46 11.42 -9.97
N HIS A 65 -11.30 12.10 -9.91
CA HIS A 65 -11.13 13.47 -9.42
C HIS A 65 -11.90 14.53 -10.22
N ARG A 66 -12.35 14.21 -11.44
CA ARG A 66 -13.11 15.15 -12.29
C ARG A 66 -14.56 15.31 -11.84
N VAL A 67 -15.07 14.34 -11.08
CA VAL A 67 -16.49 14.25 -10.73
C VAL A 67 -16.73 14.07 -9.22
N ILE A 68 -15.74 13.57 -8.46
CA ILE A 68 -15.82 13.50 -7.00
C ILE A 68 -15.18 14.76 -6.40
N PRO A 69 -15.93 15.63 -5.72
CA PRO A 69 -15.37 16.76 -5.01
C PRO A 69 -14.40 16.31 -3.92
N GLY A 70 -13.31 17.05 -3.71
CA GLY A 70 -12.33 16.74 -2.66
C GLY A 70 -12.95 16.56 -1.26
N THR A 71 -13.99 17.34 -0.94
CA THR A 71 -14.74 17.24 0.32
C THR A 71 -15.48 15.91 0.50
N ALA A 72 -15.77 15.18 -0.57
CA ALA A 72 -16.47 13.90 -0.55
C ALA A 72 -15.52 12.68 -0.60
N VAL A 73 -14.22 12.88 -0.82
CA VAL A 73 -13.24 11.79 -0.97
C VAL A 73 -13.22 10.88 0.26
N ASN A 74 -13.18 11.45 1.46
CA ASN A 74 -13.14 10.66 2.68
C ASN A 74 -14.44 9.87 2.91
N GLU A 75 -15.58 10.45 2.58
CA GLU A 75 -16.88 9.77 2.68
C GLU A 75 -16.94 8.56 1.73
N LEU A 76 -16.60 8.77 0.46
CA LEU A 76 -16.51 7.70 -0.53
C LEU A 76 -15.52 6.62 -0.10
N ARG A 77 -14.33 7.00 0.37
CA ARG A 77 -13.30 6.07 0.87
C ARG A 77 -13.84 5.17 1.98
N LEU A 78 -14.54 5.75 2.96
CA LEU A 78 -15.14 4.99 4.07
C LEU A 78 -16.26 4.06 3.58
N ARG A 79 -17.09 4.50 2.64
CA ARG A 79 -18.14 3.68 2.01
C ARG A 79 -17.53 2.48 1.28
N LEU A 80 -16.54 2.72 0.42
CA LEU A 80 -15.83 1.67 -0.32
C LEU A 80 -15.11 0.71 0.64
N PHE A 81 -14.42 1.23 1.66
CA PHE A 81 -13.79 0.42 2.69
C PHE A 81 -14.79 -0.51 3.39
N ALA A 82 -15.95 0.02 3.79
CA ALA A 82 -16.98 -0.77 4.46
C ALA A 82 -17.52 -1.89 3.55
N ARG A 83 -17.81 -1.57 2.29
CA ARG A 83 -18.34 -2.51 1.31
C ARG A 83 -17.33 -3.59 0.90
N LEU A 84 -16.07 -3.21 0.65
CA LEU A 84 -14.98 -4.15 0.39
C LEU A 84 -14.84 -5.15 1.54
N ASN A 85 -14.88 -4.68 2.78
CA ASN A 85 -14.69 -5.54 3.96
C ASN A 85 -15.96 -6.28 4.40
N ALA A 86 -17.13 -5.94 3.88
CA ALA A 86 -18.35 -6.73 4.03
C ALA A 86 -18.37 -7.96 3.11
N ASN A 87 -17.62 -7.92 2.00
CA ASN A 87 -17.46 -9.07 1.11
C ASN A 87 -16.38 -10.03 1.65
N THR A 88 -16.80 -11.25 2.00
CA THR A 88 -15.91 -12.29 2.55
C THR A 88 -14.80 -12.71 1.61
N GLU A 89 -14.98 -12.54 0.29
CA GLU A 89 -14.00 -12.93 -0.73
C GLU A 89 -12.90 -11.88 -0.96
N THR A 90 -13.05 -10.66 -0.45
CA THR A 90 -12.10 -9.56 -0.69
C THR A 90 -10.69 -9.91 -0.21
N ARG A 91 -10.57 -10.52 0.98
CA ARG A 91 -9.27 -10.89 1.56
C ARG A 91 -8.57 -11.94 0.70
N LEU A 92 -9.30 -12.98 0.28
CA LEU A 92 -8.75 -14.03 -0.57
C LEU A 92 -8.35 -13.48 -1.96
N THR A 93 -9.19 -12.63 -2.54
CA THR A 93 -8.93 -11.98 -3.83
C THR A 93 -7.69 -11.08 -3.76
N TYR A 94 -7.54 -10.32 -2.67
CA TYR A 94 -6.37 -9.48 -2.42
C TYR A 94 -5.09 -10.29 -2.23
N PHE A 95 -5.15 -11.38 -1.44
CA PHE A 95 -4.01 -12.26 -1.22
C PHE A 95 -3.49 -12.90 -2.51
N ARG A 96 -4.39 -13.31 -3.42
CA ARG A 96 -4.05 -13.91 -4.72
C ARG A 96 -3.26 -12.99 -5.67
N LEU A 97 -3.17 -11.69 -5.37
CA LEU A 97 -2.40 -10.76 -6.20
C LEU A 97 -0.89 -10.97 -6.09
N ALA A 98 -0.41 -11.51 -4.97
CA ALA A 98 1.01 -11.65 -4.66
C ALA A 98 1.29 -12.82 -3.69
N SER A 99 0.49 -13.89 -3.77
CA SER A 99 0.54 -15.02 -2.84
C SER A 99 1.90 -15.68 -2.77
N ASN A 100 2.55 -15.93 -3.92
CA ASN A 100 3.87 -16.56 -3.94
C ASN A 100 4.93 -15.59 -3.39
N VAL A 101 4.92 -14.32 -3.83
CA VAL A 101 5.86 -13.30 -3.33
C VAL A 101 5.77 -13.16 -1.81
N ILE A 102 4.56 -13.08 -1.25
CA ILE A 102 4.36 -12.98 0.21
C ILE A 102 4.88 -14.25 0.89
N GLN A 103 4.53 -15.44 0.38
CA GLN A 103 4.96 -16.70 0.99
C GLN A 103 6.48 -16.88 0.96
N SER A 104 7.16 -16.43 -0.09
CA SER A 104 8.62 -16.46 -0.17
C SER A 104 9.28 -15.50 0.82
N LEU A 105 8.65 -14.37 1.13
CA LEU A 105 9.20 -13.35 2.04
C LEU A 105 8.96 -13.66 3.53
N VAL A 106 7.76 -14.14 3.88
CA VAL A 106 7.32 -14.29 5.28
C VAL A 106 6.80 -15.69 5.63
N GLY A 107 6.92 -16.66 4.72
CA GLY A 107 6.50 -18.04 4.92
C GLY A 107 5.02 -18.28 4.59
N ASN A 108 4.56 -19.52 4.73
CA ASN A 108 3.17 -19.90 4.43
C ASN A 108 2.25 -19.98 5.66
N GLU A 109 2.81 -19.89 6.88
CA GLU A 109 2.08 -19.81 8.15
C GLU A 109 1.68 -18.36 8.46
N LEU A 110 0.88 -17.75 7.57
CA LEU A 110 0.60 -16.32 7.58
C LEU A 110 -0.65 -15.96 8.39
N ALA A 111 -0.53 -14.91 9.20
CA ALA A 111 -1.67 -14.19 9.76
C ALA A 111 -1.99 -12.98 8.88
N MET A 112 -3.09 -13.04 8.12
CA MET A 112 -3.53 -11.93 7.28
C MET A 112 -4.41 -10.94 8.06
N GLN A 113 -4.20 -9.63 7.84
CA GLN A 113 -5.07 -8.58 8.36
C GLN A 113 -6.57 -8.86 8.17
N ASN A 114 -7.37 -8.48 9.15
CA ASN A 114 -8.82 -8.73 9.14
C ASN A 114 -9.57 -7.88 8.12
N LYS A 115 -9.03 -6.70 7.78
CA LYS A 115 -9.63 -5.76 6.84
C LYS A 115 -8.60 -5.29 5.82
N VAL A 116 -9.00 -5.18 4.56
CA VAL A 116 -8.21 -4.57 3.49
C VAL A 116 -8.44 -3.07 3.51
N ASN A 117 -7.35 -2.30 3.63
CA ASN A 117 -7.38 -0.84 3.60
C ASN A 117 -7.48 -0.32 2.16
N LEU A 118 -8.04 0.88 2.02
CA LEU A 118 -8.14 1.60 0.76
C LEU A 118 -7.67 3.04 0.97
N SER A 119 -6.69 3.46 0.16
CA SER A 119 -6.26 4.85 0.05
C SER A 119 -6.76 5.44 -1.25
N ILE A 120 -7.20 6.69 -1.21
CA ILE A 120 -7.62 7.46 -2.39
C ILE A 120 -6.87 8.79 -2.31
N GLN A 121 -6.08 9.09 -3.34
CA GLN A 121 -5.37 10.35 -3.47
C GLN A 121 -5.86 11.07 -4.72
N GLN A 122 -6.37 12.28 -4.56
CA GLN A 122 -6.72 13.16 -5.66
C GLN A 122 -5.59 14.16 -5.93
N PRO A 123 -5.46 14.64 -7.18
CA PRO A 123 -4.52 15.72 -7.49
C PRO A 123 -4.75 16.94 -6.59
N LEU A 124 -3.67 17.51 -6.06
CA LEU A 124 -3.65 18.70 -5.19
C LEU A 124 -4.35 18.53 -3.82
N ASP A 125 -4.83 17.34 -3.47
CA ASP A 125 -5.42 17.07 -2.15
C ASP A 125 -4.32 16.89 -1.09
N GLN A 126 -4.15 17.93 -0.25
CA GLN A 126 -3.22 17.88 0.88
C GLN A 126 -3.76 17.08 2.07
N SER A 127 -5.08 16.87 2.16
CA SER A 127 -5.70 16.19 3.30
C SER A 127 -5.49 14.67 3.28
N SER A 128 -5.20 14.11 2.10
CA SER A 128 -4.93 12.68 1.88
C SER A 128 -3.43 12.36 1.74
N VAL A 129 -2.56 13.35 1.93
CA VAL A 129 -1.10 13.14 1.98
C VAL A 129 -0.78 12.43 3.29
N LEU A 130 -0.18 11.26 3.18
CA LEU A 130 0.24 10.48 4.33
C LEU A 130 1.60 11.03 4.79
N GLU A 131 1.66 11.52 6.03
CA GLU A 131 2.92 11.96 6.63
C GLU A 131 3.92 10.81 6.75
N LEU A 132 5.21 11.13 6.86
CA LEU A 132 6.22 10.12 7.14
C LEU A 132 5.88 9.40 8.45
N HIS A 133 5.83 8.08 8.41
CA HIS A 133 5.56 7.23 9.56
C HIS A 133 6.33 5.92 9.43
N SER A 134 6.32 5.17 10.53
CA SER A 134 6.85 3.81 10.60
C SER A 134 5.85 3.00 11.39
N ASP A 135 5.22 2.02 10.75
CA ASP A 135 4.20 1.16 11.37
C ASP A 135 4.73 0.54 12.67
N VAL A 136 5.99 0.10 12.66
CA VAL A 136 6.65 -0.52 13.82
C VAL A 136 6.80 0.47 14.97
N TRP A 137 7.10 1.75 14.69
CA TRP A 137 7.25 2.76 15.75
C TRP A 137 5.90 3.21 16.29
N THR A 138 4.82 3.01 15.52
CA THR A 138 3.44 3.24 15.94
C THR A 138 2.79 2.02 16.62
N GLY A 139 3.52 0.92 16.80
CA GLY A 139 3.11 -0.23 17.59
C GLY A 139 2.77 -1.50 16.80
N ASP A 140 2.97 -1.50 15.48
CA ASP A 140 2.77 -2.71 14.68
C ASP A 140 3.94 -3.70 14.82
N CYS A 141 3.67 -4.94 14.42
CA CYS A 141 4.66 -6.02 14.47
C CYS A 141 5.81 -5.77 13.48
N PRO A 142 7.10 -5.88 13.88
CA PRO A 142 8.23 -5.73 12.97
C PRO A 142 8.39 -6.89 11.97
N PHE A 143 7.62 -7.96 12.11
CA PHE A 143 7.64 -9.13 11.22
C PHE A 143 6.50 -9.12 10.20
N GLN A 144 5.92 -7.96 9.93
CA GLN A 144 4.88 -7.79 8.91
C GLN A 144 5.46 -7.34 7.57
N VAL A 145 4.81 -7.75 6.48
CA VAL A 145 5.03 -7.18 5.15
C VAL A 145 3.75 -6.51 4.69
N VAL A 146 3.89 -5.35 4.06
CA VAL A 146 2.77 -4.61 3.48
C VAL A 146 2.74 -4.85 1.98
N LEU A 147 1.64 -5.42 1.50
CA LEU A 147 1.35 -5.45 0.07
C LEU A 147 0.68 -4.13 -0.30
N TRP A 148 1.24 -3.43 -1.29
CA TRP A 148 0.62 -2.27 -1.93
C TRP A 148 0.22 -2.64 -3.36
N VAL A 149 -1.01 -2.32 -3.72
CA VAL A 149 -1.57 -2.61 -5.04
C VAL A 149 -2.12 -1.33 -5.66
N PRO A 150 -1.39 -0.70 -6.59
CA PRO A 150 -1.91 0.46 -7.30
C PRO A 150 -3.05 0.03 -8.22
N LEU A 151 -4.19 0.71 -8.14
CA LEU A 151 -5.35 0.50 -9.02
C LEU A 151 -5.43 1.51 -10.17
N THR A 152 -4.45 2.41 -10.23
CA THR A 152 -4.18 3.38 -11.30
C THR A 152 -2.68 3.42 -11.51
N ASP A 153 -2.23 3.91 -12.66
CA ASP A 153 -0.80 4.07 -12.91
C ASP A 153 -0.14 4.95 -11.82
N ALA A 154 0.93 4.44 -11.22
CA ALA A 154 1.74 5.14 -10.24
C ALA A 154 2.96 5.79 -10.92
N SER A 155 3.28 7.01 -10.51
CA SER A 155 4.34 7.86 -11.03
C SER A 155 4.88 8.75 -9.91
N ASP A 156 5.92 9.52 -10.17
CA ASP A 156 6.57 10.38 -9.16
C ASP A 156 5.62 11.37 -8.46
N THR A 157 4.42 11.64 -9.00
CA THR A 157 3.44 12.57 -8.42
C THR A 157 2.33 11.91 -7.60
N ASN A 158 2.22 10.58 -7.62
CA ASN A 158 1.18 9.82 -6.92
C ASN A 158 1.66 8.46 -6.39
N ALA A 159 2.99 8.25 -6.37
CA ALA A 159 3.64 7.08 -5.82
C ALA A 159 3.78 7.19 -4.28
N MET A 160 4.08 6.06 -3.68
CA MET A 160 4.57 6.04 -2.31
C MET A 160 6.04 6.42 -2.26
N PHE A 161 6.47 7.01 -1.15
CA PHE A 161 7.86 7.36 -0.94
C PHE A 161 8.43 6.57 0.23
N LEU A 162 9.62 6.03 0.04
CA LEU A 162 10.34 5.29 1.08
C LEU A 162 11.68 5.93 1.39
N LEU A 163 12.06 5.83 2.67
CA LEU A 163 13.41 6.04 3.12
C LEU A 163 14.13 4.68 3.09
N SER A 164 15.32 4.60 2.48
CA SER A 164 16.04 3.33 2.36
C SER A 164 16.33 2.71 3.74
N PRO A 165 16.45 1.37 3.84
CA PRO A 165 16.76 0.71 5.10
C PRO A 165 18.03 1.26 5.78
N SER A 166 19.04 1.64 5.00
CA SER A 166 20.27 2.25 5.52
C SER A 166 20.01 3.61 6.18
N GLU A 167 19.30 4.50 5.51
CA GLU A 167 18.99 5.84 6.02
C GLU A 167 18.00 5.78 7.19
N SER A 168 17.03 4.86 7.13
CA SER A 168 16.08 4.60 8.23
C SER A 168 16.79 4.15 9.51
N ARG A 169 17.81 3.27 9.41
CA ARG A 169 18.66 2.88 10.55
C ARG A 169 19.40 4.07 11.17
N VAL A 170 19.92 4.99 10.34
CA VAL A 170 20.60 6.20 10.82
C VAL A 170 19.59 7.15 11.50
N ALA A 171 18.42 7.36 10.89
CA ALA A 171 17.36 8.18 11.48
C ALA A 171 16.92 7.63 12.84
N TYR A 172 16.80 6.30 12.96
CA TYR A 172 16.50 5.63 14.22
C TYR A 172 17.58 5.86 15.29
N GLN A 173 18.87 5.74 14.94
CA GLN A 173 19.97 6.00 15.87
C GLN A 173 19.96 7.43 16.37
N ARG A 174 19.83 8.41 15.47
CA ARG A 174 19.73 9.84 15.83
C ARG A 174 18.52 10.12 16.71
N SER A 175 17.40 9.42 16.46
CA SER A 175 16.21 9.55 17.32
C SER A 175 16.44 9.01 18.73
N ARG A 176 17.10 7.85 18.85
CA ARG A 176 17.49 7.29 20.16
C ARG A 176 18.47 8.16 20.94
N GLU A 177 19.33 8.89 20.23
CA GLU A 177 20.27 9.86 20.82
C GLU A 177 19.60 11.19 21.21
N GLY A 178 18.33 11.39 20.84
CA GLY A 178 17.56 12.60 21.15
C GLY A 178 17.79 13.77 20.19
N ASP A 179 18.52 13.55 19.09
CA ASP A 179 18.76 14.52 18.01
C ASP A 179 17.50 14.73 17.15
N LEU A 180 16.72 13.66 16.91
CA LEU A 180 15.44 13.71 16.19
C LEU A 180 14.31 13.21 17.08
N ARG A 181 13.36 14.08 17.43
CA ARG A 181 12.35 13.83 18.47
C ARG A 181 10.97 13.52 17.92
N SER A 182 10.76 13.69 16.63
CA SER A 182 9.47 13.44 15.99
C SER A 182 9.63 12.95 14.55
N MET A 183 8.59 12.32 14.01
CA MET A 183 8.54 11.95 12.60
C MET A 183 8.61 13.17 11.68
N ALA A 184 8.09 14.32 12.11
CA ALA A 184 8.19 15.58 11.37
C ALA A 184 9.66 16.05 11.25
N GLU A 185 10.45 15.96 12.32
CA GLU A 185 11.88 16.27 12.28
C GLU A 185 12.66 15.30 11.40
N ILE A 186 12.33 14.00 11.44
CA ILE A 186 12.92 13.00 10.53
C ILE A 186 12.55 13.34 9.09
N HIS A 187 11.28 13.65 8.82
CA HIS A 187 10.82 14.01 7.48
C HIS A 187 11.60 15.21 6.94
N GLU A 188 11.78 16.28 7.72
CA GLU A 188 12.54 17.45 7.29
C GLU A 188 14.01 17.11 7.02
N ALA A 189 14.65 16.34 7.91
CA ALA A 189 16.06 15.99 7.77
C ALA A 189 16.35 15.03 6.60
N TYR A 190 15.38 14.23 6.18
CA TYR A 190 15.55 13.18 5.17
C TYR A 190 14.70 13.39 3.90
N ARG A 191 14.00 14.52 3.76
CA ARG A 191 13.09 14.79 2.63
C ARG A 191 13.73 14.53 1.26
N THR A 192 14.96 14.99 1.05
CA THR A 192 15.67 14.84 -0.24
C THR A 192 16.20 13.42 -0.48
N LYS A 193 16.10 12.53 0.52
CA LYS A 193 16.53 11.13 0.45
C LYS A 193 15.38 10.16 0.24
N LEU A 194 14.13 10.63 0.37
CA LEU A 194 12.95 9.85 0.04
C LEU A 194 12.91 9.55 -1.46
N ARG A 195 12.55 8.32 -1.82
CA ARG A 195 12.46 7.88 -3.20
C ARG A 195 11.07 7.32 -3.50
N PRO A 196 10.48 7.64 -4.67
CA PRO A 196 9.24 7.03 -5.09
C PRO A 196 9.42 5.54 -5.37
N ILE A 197 8.38 4.75 -5.12
CA ILE A 197 8.29 3.31 -5.42
C ILE A 197 7.02 2.95 -6.18
#